data_AF-A0A0R2BA74-F1
#
_entry.id   AF-A0A0R2BA74-F1
#
_cell.length_a   1.000
_cell.length_b   1.000
_cell.length_c   1.000
_cell.angle_alpha   90.00
_cell.angle_beta   90.00
_cell.angle_gamma   90.00
#
_symmetry.space_group_name_H-M   'P 1'
#
loop_
_entity.id
_entity.type
_entity.pdbx_description
1 polymer ?
#
loop_
_entity_poly.entity_id
_entity_poly.type
_entity_poly.pdbx_seq_one_letter_code
_entity_poly.pdbx_strand_id
1 'polypeptide(L)'
;MVDEYPTPDNPVDNWFENVASSWQAMTELYHEGKIKALGVSNFYPAHFERVFKNVSVQPMVNQIRLNPSQVLPETVKYDDAHQIITEAYSPFGQGRSFKVPLYQELAAKYHKTVSQILLRWSLDHQYLPLPKAGHEAHMRENLNVFDFDLTPEDISRLDSLNTKK
;
A
#
# COMPACT_ATOMS: atom_id res chain seq x y z
N MET A 1 4.67 -10.64 -7.17
CA MET A 1 5.16 -10.21 -5.85
C MET A 1 5.31 -11.45 -4.98
N VAL A 2 6.24 -11.44 -4.03
CA VAL A 2 6.29 -12.44 -2.95
C VAL A 2 5.54 -11.88 -1.76
N ASP A 3 4.61 -12.64 -1.19
CA ASP A 3 3.78 -12.19 -0.07
C ASP A 3 4.29 -12.78 1.23
N GLU A 4 4.26 -11.96 2.28
CA GLU A 4 4.39 -12.44 3.65
C GLU A 4 3.00 -12.66 4.23
N TYR A 5 2.65 -13.93 4.46
CA TYR A 5 1.46 -14.27 5.22
C TYR A 5 1.76 -15.44 6.17
N PRO A 6 2.04 -15.19 7.46
CA PRO A 6 1.89 -16.24 8.46
C PRO A 6 0.40 -16.55 8.57
N THR A 7 -0.05 -17.68 8.02
CA THR A 7 -1.41 -18.15 8.29
C THR A 7 -1.43 -18.86 9.65
N PRO A 8 -2.47 -18.67 10.47
CA PRO A 8 -2.63 -19.38 11.74
C PRO A 8 -2.57 -20.92 11.59
N ASP A 9 -2.95 -21.43 10.42
CA ASP A 9 -3.03 -22.86 10.10
C ASP A 9 -1.72 -23.42 9.51
N ASN A 10 -0.71 -22.57 9.30
CA ASN A 10 0.60 -22.97 8.82
C ASN A 10 1.69 -22.25 9.63
N PRO A 11 2.03 -22.75 10.84
CA PRO A 11 3.14 -22.25 11.62
C PRO A 11 4.44 -22.70 10.91
N VAL A 12 4.76 -22.10 9.78
CA VAL A 12 6.00 -22.44 9.07
C VAL A 12 7.12 -21.79 9.84
N ASP A 13 7.85 -22.59 10.60
CA ASP A 13 9.19 -22.29 11.16
C ASP A 13 10.21 -21.83 10.09
N ASN A 14 9.79 -21.69 8.83
CA ASN A 14 10.64 -21.50 7.67
C ASN A 14 10.08 -20.57 6.59
N TRP A 15 9.14 -19.67 6.92
CA TRP A 15 8.58 -18.72 5.95
C TRP A 15 9.67 -17.92 5.22
N PHE A 16 10.76 -17.63 5.95
CA PHE A 16 11.95 -16.96 5.45
C PHE A 16 12.58 -17.66 4.24
N GLU A 17 12.82 -18.97 4.32
CA GLU A 17 13.45 -19.71 3.23
C GLU A 17 12.51 -19.84 2.03
N ASN A 18 11.20 -19.93 2.26
CA ASN A 18 10.20 -19.93 1.18
C ASN A 18 10.19 -18.60 0.42
N VAL A 19 10.28 -17.48 1.14
CA VAL A 19 10.39 -16.15 0.54
C VAL A 19 11.72 -16.02 -0.21
N ALA A 20 12.84 -16.41 0.40
CA ALA A 20 14.16 -16.30 -0.22
C ALA A 20 14.27 -17.14 -1.51
N SER A 21 13.77 -18.38 -1.50
CA SER A 21 13.74 -19.24 -2.68
C SER A 21 12.81 -18.70 -3.78
N SER A 22 11.63 -18.20 -3.40
CA SER A 22 10.72 -17.54 -4.34
C SER A 22 11.35 -16.30 -4.95
N TRP A 23 12.06 -15.50 -4.14
CA TRP A 23 12.75 -14.30 -4.61
C TRP A 23 13.87 -14.63 -5.59
N GLN A 24 14.65 -15.68 -5.33
CA GLN A 24 15.69 -16.14 -6.23
C GLN A 24 15.10 -16.54 -7.59
N ALA A 25 14.06 -17.36 -7.60
CA ALA A 25 13.39 -17.77 -8.85
C ALA A 25 12.82 -16.56 -9.61
N MET A 26 12.21 -15.60 -8.91
CA MET A 26 11.73 -14.37 -9.54
C MET A 26 12.90 -13.52 -10.08
N THR A 27 14.03 -13.46 -9.39
CA THR A 27 15.21 -12.73 -9.84
C THR A 27 15.79 -13.31 -11.12
N GLU A 28 15.81 -14.64 -11.27
CA GLU A 28 16.18 -15.32 -12.51
C GLU A 28 15.24 -14.91 -13.66
N LEU A 29 13.92 -14.96 -13.44
CA LEU A 29 12.93 -14.52 -14.43
C LEU A 29 13.08 -13.05 -14.82
N TYR A 30 13.51 -12.19 -13.88
CA TYR A 30 13.78 -10.78 -14.14
C TYR A 30 15.02 -10.61 -15.04
N HIS A 31 16.11 -11.33 -14.75
CA HIS A 31 17.31 -11.32 -15.58
C HIS A 31 17.08 -11.90 -16.98
N GLU A 32 16.19 -12.89 -17.11
CA GLU A 32 15.73 -13.41 -18.40
C GLU A 32 14.81 -12.44 -19.17
N GLY A 33 14.40 -11.33 -18.55
CA GLY A 33 13.48 -10.35 -19.15
C GLY A 33 12.02 -10.81 -19.21
N LYS A 34 11.65 -11.92 -18.55
CA LYS A 34 10.29 -12.45 -18.51
C LYS A 34 9.38 -11.64 -17.59
N ILE A 35 9.95 -11.00 -16.58
CA ILE A 35 9.26 -10.05 -15.71
C ILE A 35 10.03 -8.73 -15.66
N LYS A 36 9.30 -7.62 -15.52
CA LYS A 36 9.86 -6.26 -15.64
C LYS A 36 10.17 -5.59 -14.30
N ALA A 37 9.62 -6.12 -13.21
CA ALA A 37 9.77 -5.58 -11.88
C ALA A 37 9.56 -6.67 -10.83
N LEU A 38 10.17 -6.48 -9.67
CA LEU A 38 10.07 -7.35 -8.51
C LEU A 38 9.47 -6.56 -7.35
N GLY A 39 8.63 -7.20 -6.55
CA GLY A 39 7.99 -6.54 -5.41
C GLY A 39 7.54 -7.54 -4.38
N VAL A 40 7.26 -7.03 -3.19
CA VAL A 40 6.81 -7.79 -2.03
C VAL A 40 5.47 -7.28 -1.53
N SER A 41 4.83 -8.04 -0.65
CA SER A 41 3.57 -7.66 -0.02
C SER A 41 3.62 -7.99 1.47
N ASN A 42 3.16 -7.04 2.29
CA ASN A 42 3.11 -7.10 3.76
C ASN A 42 4.48 -7.14 4.49
N PHE A 43 5.56 -6.65 3.89
CA PHE A 43 6.88 -6.65 4.52
C PHE A 43 7.11 -5.45 5.43
N TYR A 44 7.81 -5.67 6.54
CA TYR A 44 8.26 -4.67 7.50
C TYR A 44 9.80 -4.56 7.49
N PRO A 45 10.39 -3.48 8.02
CA PRO A 45 11.85 -3.27 7.97
C PRO A 45 12.69 -4.47 8.43
N ALA A 46 12.28 -5.15 9.51
CA ALA A 46 12.97 -6.33 10.01
C ALA A 46 13.01 -7.51 9.00
N HIS A 47 11.99 -7.62 8.16
CA HIS A 47 11.89 -8.66 7.13
C HIS A 47 12.81 -8.37 5.97
N PHE A 48 12.96 -7.09 5.58
CA PHE A 48 13.91 -6.69 4.57
C PHE A 48 15.35 -6.98 4.99
N GLU A 49 15.73 -6.62 6.22
CA GLU A 49 17.06 -6.90 6.76
C GLU A 49 17.36 -8.41 6.82
N ARG A 50 16.33 -9.22 7.01
CA ARG A 50 16.46 -10.65 7.09
C ARG A 50 16.61 -11.27 5.69
N VAL A 51 15.76 -10.87 4.72
CA VAL A 51 15.62 -11.54 3.41
C VAL A 51 16.46 -10.89 2.31
N PHE A 52 16.46 -9.56 2.25
CA PHE A 52 16.93 -8.82 1.09
C PHE A 52 18.30 -8.16 1.28
N LYS A 53 18.95 -8.39 2.43
CA LYS A 53 20.27 -7.80 2.72
C LYS A 53 21.35 -8.08 1.65
N ASN A 54 21.32 -9.27 1.05
CA ASN A 54 22.36 -9.73 0.11
C ASN A 54 21.80 -10.21 -1.25
N VAL A 55 20.61 -9.75 -1.65
CA VAL A 55 20.04 -10.11 -2.96
C VAL A 55 20.60 -9.23 -4.07
N SER A 56 20.70 -9.77 -5.30
CA SER A 56 21.20 -9.03 -6.45
C SER A 56 20.21 -7.99 -6.99
N VAL A 57 18.91 -8.17 -6.73
CA VAL A 57 17.86 -7.24 -7.12
C VAL A 57 16.99 -6.97 -5.91
N GLN A 58 16.98 -5.70 -5.46
CA GLN A 58 16.15 -5.24 -4.36
C GLN A 58 14.68 -5.17 -4.78
N PRO A 59 13.72 -5.33 -3.85
CA PRO A 59 12.32 -5.07 -4.13
C PRO A 59 12.10 -3.64 -4.63
N MET A 60 11.22 -3.46 -5.62
CA MET A 60 10.89 -2.14 -6.19
C MET A 60 9.55 -1.62 -5.68
N VAL A 61 8.72 -2.50 -5.12
CA VAL A 61 7.39 -2.21 -4.60
C VAL A 61 7.16 -3.02 -3.32
N ASN A 62 6.54 -2.42 -2.32
CA ASN A 62 6.00 -3.08 -1.14
C ASN A 62 4.51 -2.78 -1.03
N GLN A 63 3.69 -3.80 -1.24
CA GLN A 63 2.24 -3.69 -1.13
C GLN A 63 1.81 -3.89 0.33
N ILE A 64 1.31 -2.85 1.00
CA ILE A 64 0.92 -2.88 2.42
C ILE A 64 -0.49 -2.36 2.66
N ARG A 65 -1.12 -2.81 3.76
CA ARG A 65 -2.45 -2.32 4.14
C ARG A 65 -2.31 -0.90 4.65
N LEU A 66 -2.79 0.05 3.88
CA LEU A 66 -2.59 1.47 4.19
C LEU A 66 -3.82 2.30 3.82
N ASN A 67 -4.26 3.12 4.76
CA ASN A 67 -5.34 4.12 4.63
C ASN A 67 -5.22 5.13 5.80
N PRO A 68 -5.95 6.26 5.83
CA PRO A 68 -5.72 7.28 6.87
C PRO A 68 -5.94 6.78 8.30
N SER A 69 -6.75 5.74 8.51
CA SER A 69 -6.96 5.14 9.84
C SER A 69 -5.93 4.07 10.22
N GLN A 70 -5.11 3.64 9.27
CA GLN A 70 -4.09 2.61 9.43
C GLN A 70 -2.87 2.97 8.57
N VAL A 71 -1.95 3.74 9.17
CA VAL A 71 -0.66 4.09 8.55
C VAL A 71 0.45 3.29 9.21
N LEU A 72 1.47 2.92 8.45
CA LEU A 72 2.67 2.22 8.92
C LEU A 72 3.91 3.11 8.71
N PRO A 73 4.12 4.14 9.55
CA PRO A 73 5.10 5.20 9.29
C PRO A 73 6.54 4.66 9.22
N GLU A 74 6.88 3.64 10.01
CA GLU A 74 8.21 3.03 9.96
C GLU A 74 8.45 2.27 8.66
N THR A 75 7.44 1.52 8.19
CA THR A 75 7.51 0.80 6.92
C THR A 75 7.59 1.77 5.75
N VAL A 76 6.72 2.80 5.71
CA VAL A 76 6.74 3.84 4.66
C VAL A 76 8.10 4.53 4.62
N LYS A 77 8.62 4.96 5.77
CA LYS A 77 9.93 5.61 5.84
C LYS A 77 11.06 4.71 5.36
N TYR A 78 10.98 3.40 5.66
CA TYR A 78 11.95 2.42 5.16
C TYR A 78 11.85 2.29 3.64
N ASP A 79 10.63 2.16 3.11
CA ASP A 79 10.37 2.01 1.69
C ASP A 79 10.92 3.24 0.92
N ASP A 80 10.62 4.46 1.38
CA ASP A 80 11.13 5.71 0.82
C ASP A 80 12.67 5.76 0.81
N ALA A 81 13.29 5.39 1.93
CA ALA A 81 14.75 5.40 2.07
C ALA A 81 15.47 4.40 1.14
N HIS A 82 14.77 3.34 0.70
CA HIS A 82 15.31 2.29 -0.15
C HIS A 82 14.77 2.33 -1.59
N GLN A 83 14.08 3.42 -1.97
CA GLN A 83 13.49 3.59 -3.30
C GLN A 83 12.46 2.50 -3.65
N ILE A 84 11.74 2.02 -2.64
CA ILE A 84 10.65 1.05 -2.75
C ILE A 84 9.34 1.83 -2.84
N ILE A 85 8.53 1.57 -3.86
CA ILE A 85 7.21 2.20 -3.98
C ILE A 85 6.28 1.57 -2.95
N THR A 86 5.69 2.39 -2.08
CA THR A 86 4.60 1.95 -1.20
C THR A 86 3.30 1.80 -2.02
N GLU A 87 2.80 0.57 -2.15
CA GLU A 87 1.53 0.28 -2.81
C GLU A 87 0.44 0.01 -1.77
N ALA A 88 -0.55 0.91 -1.67
CA ALA A 88 -1.55 0.92 -0.61
C ALA A 88 -2.78 0.07 -0.99
N TYR A 89 -2.88 -1.14 -0.44
CA TYR A 89 -4.08 -1.97 -0.60
C TYR A 89 -5.12 -1.75 0.51
N SER A 90 -6.37 -2.12 0.24
CA SER A 90 -7.54 -1.80 1.08
C SER A 90 -7.70 -0.30 1.41
N PRO A 91 -7.59 0.62 0.43
CA PRO A 91 -7.63 2.06 0.69
C PRO A 91 -8.96 2.51 1.34
N PHE A 92 -10.04 1.74 1.18
CA PHE A 92 -11.36 2.04 1.75
C PHE A 92 -11.61 1.41 3.13
N GLY A 93 -10.60 0.86 3.80
CA GLY A 93 -10.73 0.30 5.14
C GLY A 93 -11.78 -0.81 5.25
N GLN A 94 -11.94 -1.61 4.19
CA GLN A 94 -12.98 -2.65 4.08
C GLN A 94 -14.40 -2.11 4.30
N GLY A 95 -14.67 -0.88 3.87
CA GLY A 95 -15.98 -0.23 3.99
C GLY A 95 -16.18 0.53 5.29
N ARG A 96 -15.30 0.38 6.29
CA ARG A 96 -15.40 1.10 7.57
C ARG A 96 -15.19 2.60 7.40
N SER A 97 -14.36 2.99 6.43
CA SER A 97 -14.06 4.40 6.16
C SER A 97 -15.32 5.20 5.83
N PHE A 98 -16.31 4.63 5.12
CA PHE A 98 -17.54 5.35 4.76
C PHE A 98 -18.40 5.82 5.95
N LYS A 99 -18.10 5.36 7.16
CA LYS A 99 -18.78 5.76 8.40
C LYS A 99 -18.03 6.83 9.20
N VAL A 100 -16.84 7.25 8.77
CA VAL A 100 -16.04 8.26 9.45
C VAL A 100 -16.55 9.66 9.09
N PRO A 101 -17.00 10.47 10.07
CA PRO A 101 -17.59 11.79 9.79
C PRO A 101 -16.65 12.72 9.02
N LEU A 102 -15.35 12.72 9.34
CA LEU A 102 -14.35 13.54 8.65
C LEU A 102 -14.32 13.27 7.15
N TYR A 103 -14.40 12.00 6.72
CA TYR A 103 -14.36 11.70 5.29
C TYR A 103 -15.62 12.18 4.57
N GLN A 104 -16.79 12.14 5.22
CA GLN A 104 -18.04 12.66 4.67
C GLN A 104 -18.02 14.19 4.57
N GLU A 105 -17.48 14.85 5.59
CA GLU A 105 -17.28 16.30 5.59
C GLU A 105 -16.39 16.74 4.42
N LEU A 106 -15.24 16.10 4.23
CA LEU A 106 -14.33 16.42 3.14
C LEU A 106 -14.92 16.07 1.77
N ALA A 107 -15.61 14.94 1.65
CA ALA A 107 -16.35 14.58 0.44
C ALA A 107 -17.33 15.69 0.03
N ALA A 108 -18.08 16.24 0.99
CA ALA A 108 -18.97 17.37 0.75
C ALA A 108 -18.21 18.66 0.36
N LYS A 109 -17.13 19.00 1.07
CA LYS A 109 -16.28 20.17 0.80
C LYS A 109 -15.75 20.21 -0.63
N TYR A 110 -15.31 19.05 -1.15
CA TYR A 110 -14.70 18.95 -2.48
C TYR A 110 -15.69 18.57 -3.59
N HIS A 111 -16.96 18.33 -3.25
CA HIS A 111 -17.95 17.76 -4.17
C HIS A 111 -17.48 16.44 -4.80
N LYS A 112 -16.88 15.59 -3.96
CA LYS A 112 -16.32 14.28 -4.31
C LYS A 112 -16.95 13.19 -3.47
N THR A 113 -16.66 11.93 -3.79
CA THR A 113 -17.05 10.79 -2.95
C THR A 113 -15.99 10.51 -1.89
N VAL A 114 -16.37 9.81 -0.83
CA VAL A 114 -15.41 9.32 0.18
C VAL A 114 -14.30 8.49 -0.45
N SER A 115 -14.63 7.67 -1.46
CA SER A 115 -13.65 6.87 -2.22
C SER A 115 -12.58 7.78 -2.82
N GLN A 116 -12.99 8.86 -3.48
CA GLN A 116 -12.08 9.81 -4.12
C GLN A 116 -11.20 10.55 -3.12
N ILE A 117 -11.75 10.94 -1.96
CA ILE A 117 -10.97 11.58 -0.88
C ILE A 117 -9.86 10.64 -0.38
N LEU A 118 -10.17 9.37 -0.16
CA LEU A 118 -9.19 8.39 0.32
C LEU A 118 -8.10 8.10 -0.71
N LEU A 119 -8.47 8.01 -1.99
CA LEU A 119 -7.52 7.81 -3.08
C LEU A 119 -6.62 9.03 -3.29
N ARG A 120 -7.20 10.23 -3.25
CA ARG A 120 -6.45 11.49 -3.33
C ARG A 120 -5.45 11.61 -2.18
N TRP A 121 -5.87 11.30 -0.96
CA TRP A 121 -4.97 11.26 0.20
C TRP A 121 -3.79 10.30 -0.01
N SER A 122 -4.02 9.09 -0.55
CA SER A 122 -2.92 8.17 -0.86
C SER A 122 -1.93 8.77 -1.86
N LEU A 123 -2.45 9.41 -2.92
CA LEU A 123 -1.62 10.03 -3.95
C LEU A 123 -0.86 11.26 -3.44
N ASP A 124 -1.43 12.04 -2.52
CA ASP A 124 -0.76 13.20 -1.90
C ASP A 124 0.44 12.79 -1.03
N HIS A 125 0.36 11.60 -0.43
CA HIS A 125 1.47 10.95 0.27
C HIS A 125 2.39 10.14 -0.65
N GLN A 126 2.22 10.23 -1.97
CA GLN A 126 2.98 9.47 -2.97
C GLN A 126 2.84 7.94 -2.87
N TYR A 127 1.82 7.44 -2.18
CA TYR A 127 1.46 6.03 -2.20
C TYR A 127 0.75 5.69 -3.50
N LEU A 128 0.93 4.45 -3.98
CA LEU A 128 0.21 3.91 -5.13
C LEU A 128 -1.06 3.19 -4.64
N PRO A 129 -2.27 3.78 -4.70
CA PRO A 129 -3.47 3.13 -4.19
C PRO A 129 -3.97 2.02 -5.11
N LEU A 130 -4.39 0.89 -4.52
CA LEU A 130 -5.04 -0.22 -5.21
C LEU A 130 -6.50 -0.41 -4.77
N PRO A 131 -7.44 0.38 -5.31
CA PRO A 131 -8.86 0.17 -5.04
C PRO A 131 -9.39 -1.04 -5.81
N LYS A 132 -10.21 -1.86 -5.13
CA LYS A 132 -11.07 -2.84 -5.80
C LYS A 132 -12.36 -2.16 -6.26
N ALA A 133 -12.77 -2.40 -7.51
CA ALA A 133 -14.08 -2.02 -8.03
C ALA A 133 -14.68 -3.20 -8.82
N GLY A 134 -15.92 -3.58 -8.51
CA GLY A 134 -16.66 -4.62 -9.24
C GLY A 134 -17.61 -4.09 -10.31
N HIS A 135 -17.81 -2.77 -10.37
CA HIS A 135 -18.77 -2.12 -11.26
C HIS A 135 -18.11 -0.95 -12.00
N GLU A 136 -18.52 -0.73 -13.25
CA GLU A 136 -17.95 0.31 -14.11
C GLU A 136 -18.07 1.72 -13.54
N ALA A 137 -19.22 2.04 -12.92
CA ALA A 137 -19.43 3.32 -12.28
C ALA A 137 -18.37 3.61 -11.21
N HIS A 138 -18.01 2.62 -10.38
CA HIS A 138 -16.97 2.78 -9.36
C HIS A 138 -15.57 2.85 -9.97
N MET A 139 -15.30 2.14 -11.07
CA MET A 139 -14.03 2.29 -11.78
C MET A 139 -13.84 3.73 -12.28
N ARG A 140 -14.88 4.30 -12.91
CA ARG A 140 -14.86 5.70 -13.39
C ARG A 140 -14.74 6.69 -12.24
N GLU A 141 -15.47 6.47 -11.15
CA GLU A 141 -15.39 7.30 -9.94
C GLU A 141 -13.97 7.31 -9.34
N ASN A 142 -13.37 6.12 -9.15
CA ASN A 142 -12.04 5.96 -8.56
C ASN A 142 -10.93 6.57 -9.42
N LEU A 143 -11.11 6.65 -10.74
CA LEU A 143 -10.15 7.29 -11.65
C LEU A 143 -10.25 8.82 -11.64
N ASN A 144 -11.39 9.39 -11.22
CA ASN A 144 -11.60 10.83 -11.20
C ASN A 144 -11.08 11.48 -9.91
N VAL A 145 -9.76 11.40 -9.70
CA VAL A 145 -9.05 11.87 -8.48
C VAL A 145 -7.90 12.84 -8.77
N PHE A 146 -7.80 13.32 -10.01
CA PHE A 146 -6.72 14.20 -10.47
C PHE A 146 -7.21 15.62 -10.81
N ASP A 147 -8.50 15.88 -10.63
CA ASP A 147 -9.15 17.17 -10.91
C ASP A 147 -9.41 18.01 -9.65
N PHE A 148 -8.84 17.59 -8.51
CA PHE A 148 -8.87 18.31 -7.24
C PHE A 148 -7.67 17.94 -6.38
N ASP A 149 -7.31 18.82 -5.44
CA ASP A 149 -6.23 18.62 -4.47
C ASP A 149 -6.76 18.85 -3.05
N LEU A 150 -6.29 18.05 -2.10
CA LEU A 150 -6.56 18.29 -0.68
C LEU A 150 -5.65 19.42 -0.17
N THR A 151 -6.20 20.33 0.62
CA THR A 151 -5.37 21.33 1.30
C THR A 151 -4.42 20.67 2.32
N PRO A 152 -3.27 21.28 2.64
CA PRO A 152 -2.37 20.78 3.69
C PRO A 152 -3.07 20.60 5.05
N GLU A 153 -4.05 21.46 5.36
CA GLU A 153 -4.87 21.34 6.56
C GLU A 153 -5.72 20.06 6.52
N ASP A 154 -6.39 19.77 5.40
CA ASP A 154 -7.21 18.56 5.28
C ASP A 154 -6.37 17.28 5.32
N ILE A 155 -5.18 17.29 4.70
CA ILE A 155 -4.22 16.19 4.79
C ILE A 155 -3.82 15.97 6.26
N SER A 156 -3.45 17.03 6.98
CA SER A 156 -3.10 16.93 8.41
C SER A 156 -4.26 16.40 9.26
N ARG A 157 -5.50 16.80 8.97
CA ARG A 157 -6.69 16.27 9.63
C ARG A 157 -6.88 14.78 9.36
N LEU A 158 -6.67 14.33 8.13
CA LEU A 158 -6.75 12.91 7.75
C LEU A 158 -5.65 12.09 8.43
N ASP A 159 -4.42 12.60 8.48
CA ASP A 159 -3.28 11.92 9.13
C ASP A 159 -3.50 11.74 10.64
N SER A 160 -4.27 12.64 11.26
CA SER A 160 -4.64 12.55 12.67
C SER A 160 -5.54 11.36 13.01
N LEU A 161 -6.14 10.71 12.01
CA LEU A 161 -6.99 9.53 12.20
C LEU A 161 -6.21 8.23 12.41
N ASN A 162 -4.88 8.23 12.32
CA ASN A 162 -4.11 7.02 12.49
C ASN A 162 -4.32 6.44 13.90
N THR A 163 -4.96 5.27 13.98
CA THR A 163 -5.34 4.64 15.26
C THR A 163 -4.42 3.49 15.67
N LYS A 164 -3.54 3.04 14.77
CA LYS A 164 -2.57 1.99 15.07
C LYS A 164 -1.20 2.63 15.32
N LYS A 165 -0.72 2.46 16.55
CA LYS A 165 0.69 2.60 16.90
C LYS A 165 1.38 1.26 16.67
#